data_AF-A0A841U7X5-F1
#
_entry.id   AF-A0A841U7X5-F1
#
_cell.length_a   1.000
_cell.length_b   1.000
_cell.length_c   1.000
_cell.angle_alpha   90.00
_cell.angle_beta   90.00
_cell.angle_gamma   90.00
#
_symmetry.space_group_name_H-M   'P 1'
#
loop_
_entity.id
_entity.type
_entity.pdbx_description
1 polymer ?
#
loop_
_entity_poly.entity_id
_entity_poly.type
_entity_poly.pdbx_seq_one_letter_code
_entity_poly.pdbx_strand_id
1 'polypeptide(L)'
;MRIVNRKEFLHLPSGTVYSRFQPMMIEGLMVKGDSLSNDWTYSNLIEDVDANSSEEFSNILLDAMDNGTSFSMDLECYGRDGSYDDSSMFAIYDRDDVERLVDRLQSILRSYQKEEQK
;
A
#
# COMPACT_ATOMS: atom_id res chain seq x y z
N MET A 1 -15.65 5.43 0.85
CA MET A 1 -14.71 5.29 -0.28
C MET A 1 -15.26 6.07 -1.45
N ARG A 2 -14.38 6.73 -2.22
CA ARG A 2 -14.76 7.45 -3.46
C ARG A 2 -13.66 7.37 -4.51
N ILE A 3 -14.04 7.48 -5.79
CA ILE A 3 -13.10 7.55 -6.90
C ILE A 3 -12.79 9.02 -7.22
N VAL A 4 -11.52 9.34 -7.43
CA VAL A 4 -11.04 10.70 -7.79
C VAL A 4 -10.11 10.64 -8.98
N ASN A 5 -10.02 11.74 -9.72
CA ASN A 5 -8.99 11.90 -10.75
C ASN A 5 -7.65 12.36 -10.15
N ARG A 6 -6.58 12.28 -10.95
CA ARG A 6 -5.23 12.70 -10.56
C ARG A 6 -5.15 14.13 -10.04
N LYS A 7 -5.84 15.08 -10.68
CA LYS A 7 -5.81 16.47 -10.24
C LYS A 7 -6.37 16.61 -8.83
N GLU A 8 -7.50 15.98 -8.54
CA GLU A 8 -8.08 15.95 -7.19
C GLU A 8 -7.15 15.24 -6.20
N PHE A 9 -6.57 14.10 -6.59
CA PHE A 9 -5.66 13.31 -5.77
C PHE A 9 -4.43 14.11 -5.31
N LEU A 10 -3.80 14.87 -6.19
CA LEU A 10 -2.62 15.69 -5.87
C LEU A 10 -2.90 16.76 -4.80
N HIS A 11 -4.16 17.17 -4.62
CA HIS A 11 -4.56 18.13 -3.59
C HIS A 11 -4.94 17.46 -2.26
N LEU A 12 -4.98 16.12 -2.21
CA LEU A 12 -5.26 15.40 -0.95
C LEU A 12 -4.05 15.46 -0.02
N PRO A 13 -4.29 15.54 1.30
CA PRO A 13 -3.21 15.61 2.28
C PRO A 13 -2.39 14.31 2.32
N SER A 14 -1.17 14.41 2.82
CA SER A 14 -0.41 13.23 3.27
C SER A 14 -1.21 12.45 4.33
N GLY A 15 -1.03 11.13 4.38
CA GLY A 15 -1.80 10.20 5.20
C GLY A 15 -3.08 9.71 4.54
N THR A 16 -3.37 10.09 3.29
CA THR A 16 -4.54 9.60 2.56
C THR A 16 -4.33 8.14 2.15
N VAL A 17 -5.18 7.23 2.63
CA VAL A 17 -5.17 5.83 2.19
C VAL A 17 -5.86 5.71 0.83
N TYR A 18 -5.19 5.08 -0.13
CA TYR A 18 -5.69 4.96 -1.49
C TYR A 18 -5.24 3.67 -2.18
N SER A 19 -5.92 3.37 -3.28
CA SER A 19 -5.52 2.36 -4.26
C SER A 19 -5.53 2.97 -5.65
N ARG A 20 -4.76 2.40 -6.58
CA ARG A 20 -4.91 2.73 -8.01
C ARG A 20 -6.24 2.19 -8.50
N PHE A 21 -6.91 2.96 -9.35
CA PHE A 21 -8.20 2.57 -9.91
C PHE A 21 -8.15 2.55 -11.43
N GLN A 22 -8.60 1.46 -12.00
CA GLN A 22 -8.94 1.33 -13.41
C GLN A 22 -10.39 0.83 -13.51
N PRO A 23 -11.07 0.97 -14.67
CA PRO A 23 -12.41 0.42 -14.83
C PRO A 23 -12.47 -1.06 -14.41
N MET A 24 -13.26 -1.34 -13.36
CA MET A 24 -13.45 -2.67 -12.77
C MET A 24 -12.25 -3.26 -12.00
N MET A 25 -11.23 -2.47 -11.67
CA MET A 25 -10.04 -2.93 -10.94
C MET A 25 -9.59 -1.91 -9.90
N ILE A 26 -9.31 -2.40 -8.68
CA ILE A 26 -8.68 -1.66 -7.58
C ILE A 26 -7.39 -2.39 -7.26
N GLU A 27 -6.26 -1.70 -7.35
CA GLU A 27 -4.92 -2.28 -7.23
C GLU A 27 -4.11 -1.58 -6.14
N GLY A 28 -3.39 -2.38 -5.36
CA GLY A 28 -2.56 -1.91 -4.27
C GLY A 28 -3.35 -1.44 -3.05
N LEU A 29 -2.64 -1.14 -1.97
CA LEU A 29 -3.14 -0.38 -0.83
C LEU A 29 -1.99 0.48 -0.33
N MET A 30 -2.09 1.79 -0.51
CA MET A 30 -0.98 2.72 -0.27
C MET A 30 -1.40 3.85 0.67
N VAL A 31 -0.41 4.44 1.33
CA VAL A 31 -0.57 5.70 2.05
C VAL A 31 0.11 6.80 1.24
N LYS A 32 -0.66 7.81 0.86
CA LYS A 32 -0.12 8.99 0.17
C LYS A 32 0.80 9.76 1.12
N GLY A 33 2.02 10.00 0.68
CA GLY A 33 2.96 10.94 1.29
C GLY A 33 2.74 12.38 0.84
N ASP A 34 3.81 13.16 0.86
CA ASP A 34 3.77 14.57 0.48
C ASP A 34 3.55 14.73 -1.03
N SER A 35 2.74 15.72 -1.39
CA SER A 35 2.66 16.17 -2.78
C SER A 35 3.93 16.96 -3.14
N LEU A 36 4.50 16.61 -4.28
CA LEU A 36 5.52 17.39 -4.97
C LEU A 36 4.83 18.30 -6.01
N SER A 37 5.59 18.96 -6.89
CA SER A 37 5.00 19.91 -7.87
C SER A 37 3.97 19.28 -8.80
N ASN A 38 4.26 18.10 -9.35
CA ASN A 38 3.39 17.33 -10.23
C ASN A 38 3.53 15.82 -9.96
N ASP A 39 3.74 15.46 -8.70
CA ASP A 39 4.04 14.08 -8.29
C ASP A 39 3.77 13.94 -6.79
N TRP A 40 3.97 12.76 -6.21
CA TRP A 40 3.86 12.52 -4.78
C TRP A 40 4.77 11.37 -4.34
N THR A 41 5.05 11.31 -3.05
CA THR A 41 5.61 10.11 -2.42
C THR A 41 4.49 9.22 -1.87
N TYR A 42 4.75 7.94 -1.66
CA TYR A 42 3.80 7.00 -1.07
C TYR A 42 4.52 5.84 -0.40
N SER A 43 3.87 5.16 0.55
CA SER A 43 4.27 3.84 1.04
C SER A 43 3.25 2.79 0.64
N ASN A 44 3.69 1.55 0.36
CA ASN A 44 2.80 0.44 0.02
C ASN A 44 2.59 -0.45 1.24
N LEU A 45 1.32 -0.70 1.60
CA LEU A 45 0.96 -1.45 2.80
C LEU A 45 0.92 -2.97 2.59
N ILE A 46 1.12 -3.46 1.36
CA ILE A 46 0.96 -4.88 1.03
C ILE A 46 2.08 -5.48 0.15
N GLU A 47 2.96 -4.67 -0.43
CA GLU A 47 3.99 -5.15 -1.38
C GLU A 47 5.44 -4.79 -1.00
N ASP A 48 5.65 -3.81 -0.11
CA ASP A 48 7.00 -3.36 0.23
C ASP A 48 7.72 -4.40 1.10
N VAL A 49 8.86 -4.89 0.60
CA VAL A 49 9.75 -5.85 1.28
C VAL A 49 10.82 -5.08 2.03
N ASP A 50 11.12 -5.51 3.25
CA ASP A 50 12.24 -4.99 4.04
C ASP A 50 13.58 -5.36 3.36
N ALA A 51 14.10 -4.44 2.56
CA ALA A 51 15.30 -4.60 1.75
C ALA A 51 16.06 -3.27 1.63
N ASN A 52 17.39 -3.32 1.67
CA ASN A 52 18.26 -2.14 1.59
C ASN A 52 18.69 -1.82 0.15
N SER A 53 18.32 -2.65 -0.83
CA SER A 53 18.64 -2.46 -2.24
C SER A 53 17.66 -3.20 -3.15
N SER A 54 17.60 -2.83 -4.43
CA SER A 54 16.80 -3.53 -5.43
C SER A 54 17.27 -4.97 -5.69
N GLU A 55 18.56 -5.23 -5.52
CA GLU A 55 19.13 -6.58 -5.64
C GLU A 55 18.68 -7.47 -4.49
N GLU A 56 18.78 -6.97 -3.25
CA GLU A 56 18.27 -7.66 -2.06
C GLU A 56 16.76 -7.91 -2.15
N PHE A 57 15.99 -6.90 -2.56
CA PHE A 57 14.55 -7.02 -2.80
C PHE A 57 14.23 -8.18 -3.75
N SER A 58 14.92 -8.24 -4.90
CA SER A 58 14.70 -9.28 -5.90
C SER A 58 15.09 -10.66 -5.38
N ASN A 59 16.21 -10.76 -4.65
CA ASN A 59 16.69 -12.02 -4.09
C ASN A 59 15.75 -12.57 -3.02
N ILE A 60 15.20 -11.73 -2.15
CA ILE A 60 14.22 -12.14 -1.12
C ILE A 60 12.97 -12.74 -1.79
N LEU A 61 12.44 -12.07 -2.82
CA LEU A 61 11.24 -12.55 -3.51
C LEU A 61 11.48 -13.86 -4.27
N LEU A 62 12.64 -14.00 -4.92
CA LEU A 62 13.00 -15.24 -5.61
C LEU A 62 13.17 -16.40 -4.63
N ASP A 63 13.83 -16.18 -3.49
CA ASP A 63 13.98 -17.20 -2.45
C ASP A 63 12.62 -17.60 -1.84
N ALA A 64 11.75 -16.63 -1.57
CA ALA A 64 10.40 -16.90 -1.09
C ALA A 64 9.56 -17.69 -2.12
N MET A 65 9.71 -17.41 -3.41
CA MET A 65 9.03 -18.12 -4.49
C MET A 65 9.52 -19.58 -4.62
N ASP A 66 10.83 -19.79 -4.58
CA ASP A 66 11.44 -21.10 -4.83
C ASP A 66 11.40 -22.01 -3.59
N ASN A 67 11.58 -21.43 -2.40
CA ASN A 67 11.78 -22.16 -1.14
C ASN A 67 10.64 -21.99 -0.14
N GLY A 68 9.69 -21.07 -0.38
CA GLY A 68 8.62 -20.76 0.57
C GLY A 68 9.10 -20.02 1.82
N THR A 69 10.29 -19.40 1.76
CA THR A 69 10.86 -18.64 2.87
C THR A 69 9.96 -17.46 3.23
N SER A 70 9.72 -17.27 4.52
CA SER A 70 9.02 -16.09 5.03
C SER A 70 9.94 -14.88 5.04
N PHE A 71 9.41 -13.70 4.72
CA PHE A 71 10.14 -12.44 4.72
C PHE A 71 9.34 -11.35 5.43
N SER A 72 10.04 -10.27 5.82
CA SER A 72 9.45 -9.10 6.47
C SER A 72 8.99 -8.07 5.44
N MET A 73 7.89 -7.40 5.75
CA MET A 73 7.43 -6.22 4.99
C MET A 73 7.95 -4.94 5.65
N ASP A 74 8.21 -3.91 4.86
CA ASP A 74 8.49 -2.55 5.34
C ASP A 74 7.33 -1.61 4.98
N LEU A 75 6.48 -1.33 5.96
CA LEU A 75 5.27 -0.50 5.78
C LEU A 75 5.56 1.01 5.83
N GLU A 76 6.79 1.40 6.16
CA GLU A 76 7.22 2.79 6.33
C GLU A 76 8.19 3.25 5.24
N CYS A 77 8.47 2.39 4.25
CA CYS A 77 9.27 2.74 3.09
C CYS A 77 8.49 3.68 2.18
N TYR A 78 9.06 4.85 1.86
CA TYR A 78 8.45 5.79 0.92
C TYR A 78 9.14 5.74 -0.44
N GLY A 79 8.36 5.41 -1.46
CA GLY A 79 8.69 5.56 -2.86
C GLY A 79 8.17 6.87 -3.44
N ARG A 80 8.63 7.22 -4.63
CA ARG A 80 8.06 8.28 -5.47
C ARG A 80 7.26 7.62 -6.59
N ASP A 81 6.05 8.11 -6.85
CA ASP A 81 5.19 7.51 -7.89
C ASP A 81 5.79 7.65 -9.29
N GLY A 82 6.19 8.87 -9.65
CA GLY A 82 6.86 9.12 -10.93
C GLY A 82 5.94 9.00 -12.15
N SER A 83 4.64 8.74 -11.99
CA SER A 83 3.66 8.75 -13.07
C SER A 83 3.08 10.14 -13.31
N TYR A 84 3.05 10.53 -14.58
CA TYR A 84 2.49 11.80 -15.05
C TYR A 84 1.25 11.61 -15.94
N ASP A 85 0.63 10.43 -15.88
CA ASP A 85 -0.59 10.16 -16.65
C ASP A 85 -1.81 10.85 -16.02
N ASP A 86 -2.26 11.94 -16.64
CA ASP A 86 -3.42 12.71 -16.21
C ASP A 86 -4.75 11.94 -16.27
N SER A 87 -4.80 10.80 -16.95
CA SER A 87 -5.96 9.90 -16.95
C SER A 87 -6.01 8.96 -15.75
N SER A 88 -4.97 8.95 -14.91
CA SER A 88 -4.92 8.13 -13.69
C SER A 88 -6.06 8.48 -12.73
N MET A 89 -6.68 7.42 -12.20
CA MET A 89 -7.77 7.49 -11.23
C MET A 89 -7.40 6.74 -9.96
N PHE A 90 -7.96 7.16 -8.83
CA PHE A 90 -7.62 6.62 -7.51
C PHE A 90 -8.87 6.35 -6.69
N ALA A 91 -8.89 5.21 -6.00
CA ALA A 91 -9.90 4.90 -5.00
C ALA A 91 -9.42 5.38 -3.63
N ILE A 92 -10.11 6.35 -3.05
CA ILE A 92 -9.79 6.96 -1.76
C ILE A 92 -10.66 6.32 -0.68
N TYR A 93 -10.01 5.85 0.38
CA TYR A 93 -10.68 5.30 1.55
C TYR A 93 -11.00 6.43 2.51
N ASP A 94 -12.26 6.53 2.90
CA ASP A 94 -12.66 7.51 3.92
C ASP A 94 -12.35 6.92 5.30
N ARG A 95 -12.45 7.76 6.34
CA ARG A 95 -12.13 7.37 7.73
C ARG A 95 -12.82 6.07 8.15
N ASP A 96 -14.12 5.96 7.91
CA ASP A 96 -14.91 4.79 8.30
C ASP A 96 -14.44 3.51 7.59
N ASP A 97 -13.94 3.60 6.35
CA ASP A 97 -13.39 2.45 5.64
C ASP A 97 -12.08 1.98 6.28
N VAL A 98 -11.21 2.93 6.65
CA VAL A 98 -9.93 2.65 7.29
C VAL A 98 -10.15 2.05 8.69
N GLU A 99 -11.06 2.61 9.49
CA GLU A 99 -11.41 2.07 10.81
C GLU A 99 -11.90 0.61 10.69
N ARG A 100 -12.77 0.31 9.72
CA ARG A 100 -13.25 -1.06 9.47
C ARG A 100 -12.15 -2.01 9.01
N LEU A 101 -11.19 -1.53 8.20
CA LEU A 101 -10.05 -2.32 7.78
C LEU A 101 -9.15 -2.67 8.98
N VAL A 102 -8.84 -1.68 9.82
CA VAL A 102 -8.05 -1.86 11.04
C VAL A 102 -8.74 -2.88 11.98
N ASP A 103 -10.04 -2.72 12.23
CA ASP A 103 -10.81 -3.64 13.07
C ASP A 103 -10.75 -5.08 12.54
N ARG A 104 -10.86 -5.24 11.20
CA ARG A 104 -10.79 -6.54 10.56
C ARG A 104 -9.41 -7.18 10.71
N LEU A 105 -8.33 -6.43 10.45
CA LEU A 105 -6.96 -6.92 10.58
C LEU A 105 -6.63 -7.29 12.02
N GLN A 106 -7.01 -6.44 12.99
CA GLN A 106 -6.83 -6.75 14.42
C GLN A 106 -7.60 -8.00 14.85
N SER A 107 -8.80 -8.22 14.30
CA SER A 107 -9.56 -9.44 14.58
C SER A 107 -8.87 -10.70 14.07
N ILE A 108 -8.24 -10.64 12.89
CA ILE A 108 -7.49 -11.75 12.30
C ILE A 108 -6.20 -11.99 13.08
N LEU A 109 -5.48 -10.94 13.46
CA LEU A 109 -4.27 -11.05 14.29
C LEU A 109 -4.55 -11.80 15.60
N ARG A 110 -5.67 -11.48 16.27
CA ARG A 110 -6.11 -12.18 17.48
C ARG A 110 -6.46 -13.66 17.25
N SER A 111 -6.80 -14.09 16.04
CA SER A 111 -7.02 -15.51 15.76
C SER A 111 -5.71 -16.29 15.64
N TYR A 112 -4.66 -15.71 15.06
CA TYR A 112 -3.34 -16.35 14.96
C TYR A 112 -2.75 -16.65 16.35
N GLN A 113 -2.85 -15.71 17.28
CA GLN A 113 -2.35 -15.87 18.66
C GLN A 113 -3.03 -16.99 19.45
N LYS A 114 -4.26 -17.40 19.07
CA LYS A 114 -4.97 -18.50 19.73
C LYS A 114 -4.52 -19.87 19.24
N GLU A 115 -3.95 -19.95 18.05
CA GLU A 115 -3.44 -21.19 17.48
C GLU A 115 -2.04 -21.50 18.02
N GLU A 116 -1.22 -20.49 18.28
CA GLU A 116 0.12 -20.65 18.87
C GLU A 116 0.12 -21.11 20.34
N GLN A 117 -1.03 -21.01 21.03
CA GLN A 117 -1.19 -21.40 22.44
C GLN A 117 -1.81 -22.80 22.63
N LYS A 118 -2.09 -23.54 21.56
CA LYS A 118 -2.65 -24.90 21.59
C LYS A 118 -1.61 -25.94 21.19
#